data_AF-A0A3R8R405-F1
#
_entry.id   AF-A0A3R8R405-F1
#
_cell.length_a   1.000
_cell.length_b   1.000
_cell.length_c   1.000
_cell.angle_alpha   90.00
_cell.angle_beta   90.00
_cell.angle_gamma   90.00
#
_symmetry.space_group_name_H-M   'P 1'
#
loop_
_entity.id
_entity.type
_entity.pdbx_description
1 polymer ?
#
loop_
_entity_poly.entity_id
_entity_poly.type
_entity_poly.pdbx_seq_one_letter_code
_entity_poly.pdbx_strand_id
1 'polypeptide(L)'
;MIEINSVLKKLSDGADDVIGREYELRPQVIAQLIECVSKRTKENGYVIIGAVNKNNGYSLNGIDMGIDIERLVKLAIQQICPQIQVEYLIQFMGGKKICIIQAKKYVTDEKQLSNEIKVVNRETVFKDLFNACIKLQKNSTFINVLEDQRNDFIRDILETGGYQIKDQTRQGKSASGILSGEVDILLHDKGRPISIIEALNLNGLKETYLDEHIDKVYKYDTLGNAFNFLVSYVKVKDFGRFWEKYVAHIRNYKYPYELVCVDDNITKEYDYADIRYISTIHNRNGKRTILDHICLKIIE
;
A
#
# COMPACT_ATOMS: atom_id res chain seq x y z
N MET A 1 -23.81 -12.77 27.38
CA MET A 1 -24.90 -13.32 26.55
C MET A 1 -25.48 -12.17 25.73
N ILE A 2 -25.67 -12.35 24.42
CA ILE A 2 -26.17 -11.29 23.53
C ILE A 2 -27.66 -11.00 23.82
N GLU A 3 -27.98 -9.79 24.28
CA GLU A 3 -29.37 -9.34 24.50
C GLU A 3 -29.98 -8.71 23.23
N ILE A 4 -30.69 -9.51 22.46
CA ILE A 4 -31.13 -9.15 21.10
C ILE A 4 -31.99 -7.89 21.03
N ASN A 5 -32.94 -7.72 21.95
CA ASN A 5 -33.81 -6.55 21.96
C ASN A 5 -33.02 -5.25 22.19
N SER A 6 -31.98 -5.32 23.03
CA SER A 6 -31.07 -4.20 23.28
C SER A 6 -30.25 -3.87 22.02
N VAL A 7 -29.74 -4.90 21.33
CA VAL A 7 -28.97 -4.73 20.08
C VAL A 7 -29.82 -4.15 18.95
N LEU A 8 -31.05 -4.64 18.76
CA LEU A 8 -31.96 -4.11 17.75
C LEU A 8 -32.41 -2.68 18.06
N LYS A 9 -32.57 -2.35 19.34
CA LYS A 9 -32.82 -0.97 19.77
C LYS A 9 -31.64 -0.07 19.41
N LYS A 10 -30.40 -0.47 19.70
CA LYS A 10 -29.21 0.28 19.25
C LYS A 10 -29.16 0.45 17.72
N LEU A 11 -29.52 -0.59 16.96
CA LEU A 11 -29.64 -0.50 15.50
C LEU A 11 -30.70 0.52 15.10
N SER A 12 -31.87 0.52 15.76
CA SER A 12 -32.96 1.48 15.52
C SER A 12 -32.54 2.92 15.82
N ASP A 13 -31.81 3.11 16.92
CA ASP A 13 -31.36 4.41 17.41
C ASP A 13 -30.18 4.96 16.59
N GLY A 14 -29.63 4.18 15.66
CA GLY A 14 -28.51 4.59 14.80
C GLY A 14 -27.19 4.72 15.55
N ALA A 15 -26.98 3.91 16.59
CA ALA A 15 -25.76 3.95 17.38
C ALA A 15 -24.50 3.63 16.54
N ASP A 16 -23.43 4.40 16.74
CA ASP A 16 -22.18 4.28 15.97
C ASP A 16 -21.44 2.93 16.15
N ASP A 17 -21.78 2.20 17.22
CA ASP A 17 -21.21 0.89 17.56
C ASP A 17 -22.07 -0.30 17.10
N VAL A 18 -23.10 -0.06 16.27
CA VAL A 18 -23.95 -1.10 15.68
C VAL A 18 -24.11 -0.91 14.17
N ILE A 19 -23.83 -1.97 13.41
CA ILE A 19 -23.93 -1.95 11.94
C ILE A 19 -24.88 -3.05 11.47
N GLY A 20 -25.97 -2.64 10.79
CA GLY A 20 -26.85 -3.55 10.07
C GLY A 20 -26.46 -3.71 8.60
N ARG A 21 -26.52 -4.95 8.09
CA ARG A 21 -26.41 -5.30 6.67
C ARG A 21 -27.54 -6.23 6.27
N GLU A 22 -28.18 -5.92 5.15
CA GLU A 22 -29.24 -6.75 4.57
C GLU A 22 -28.65 -8.05 4.02
N TYR A 23 -27.64 -7.93 3.15
CA TYR A 23 -27.03 -9.07 2.47
C TYR A 23 -25.51 -8.88 2.35
N GLU A 24 -24.77 -9.23 3.41
CA GLU A 24 -23.31 -9.31 3.36
C GLU A 24 -22.86 -10.74 3.64
N LEU A 25 -22.33 -11.37 2.59
CA LEU A 25 -21.91 -12.77 2.62
C LEU A 25 -20.39 -12.93 2.43
N ARG A 26 -19.65 -11.85 2.21
CA ARG A 26 -18.21 -11.91 1.99
C ARG A 26 -17.51 -11.92 3.35
N PRO A 27 -16.79 -13.00 3.71
CA PRO A 27 -16.11 -13.07 5.01
C PRO A 27 -15.14 -11.91 5.27
N GLN A 28 -14.47 -11.42 4.22
CA GLN A 28 -13.54 -10.29 4.31
C GLN A 28 -14.24 -9.00 4.76
N VAL A 29 -15.46 -8.76 4.26
CA VAL A 29 -16.22 -7.55 4.61
C VAL A 29 -16.83 -7.70 6.00
N ILE A 30 -17.33 -8.89 6.35
CA ILE A 30 -17.81 -9.19 7.71
C ILE A 30 -16.69 -8.95 8.73
N ALA A 31 -15.47 -9.40 8.44
CA ALA A 31 -14.29 -9.17 9.29
C ALA A 31 -14.01 -7.67 9.50
N GLN A 32 -13.99 -6.88 8.43
CA GLN A 32 -13.80 -5.42 8.51
C GLN A 32 -14.89 -4.74 9.35
N LEU A 33 -16.14 -5.18 9.25
CA LEU A 33 -17.23 -4.63 10.05
C LEU A 33 -17.07 -4.97 11.53
N ILE A 34 -16.62 -6.19 11.87
CA ILE A 34 -16.32 -6.61 13.24
C ILE A 34 -15.22 -5.73 13.86
N GLU A 35 -14.12 -5.52 13.14
CA GLU A 35 -13.03 -4.63 13.60
C GLU A 35 -13.47 -3.18 13.72
N CYS A 36 -14.35 -2.73 12.81
CA CYS A 36 -14.89 -1.38 12.85
C CYS A 36 -15.72 -1.14 14.13
N VAL A 37 -16.60 -2.08 14.50
CA VAL A 37 -17.43 -1.91 15.70
C VAL A 37 -16.63 -2.13 16.99
N SER A 38 -15.60 -2.98 16.99
CA SER A 38 -14.74 -3.19 18.16
C SER A 38 -13.91 -1.96 18.53
N LYS A 39 -13.48 -1.18 17.53
CA LYS A 39 -12.72 0.08 17.71
C LYS A 39 -13.59 1.26 18.18
N ARG A 40 -14.90 1.23 17.88
CA ARG A 40 -15.85 2.32 18.19
C ARG A 40 -16.59 2.12 19.52
N THR A 41 -16.81 0.87 19.91
CA THR A 41 -17.63 0.58 21.09
C THR A 41 -16.93 0.97 22.41
N LYS A 42 -17.74 1.31 23.41
CA LYS A 42 -17.26 1.47 24.80
C LYS A 42 -17.07 0.14 25.51
N GLU A 43 -17.79 -0.90 25.09
CA GLU A 43 -17.71 -2.22 25.71
C GLU A 43 -18.01 -3.34 24.70
N ASN A 44 -19.16 -3.29 24.03
CA ASN A 44 -19.61 -4.28 23.05
C ASN A 44 -20.23 -3.60 21.82
N GLY A 45 -19.66 -3.87 20.65
CA GLY A 45 -20.14 -3.44 19.34
C GLY A 45 -20.77 -4.60 18.58
N TYR A 46 -21.66 -4.30 17.63
CA TYR A 46 -22.49 -5.32 17.00
C TYR A 46 -22.55 -5.20 15.48
N VAL A 47 -22.40 -6.32 14.78
CA VAL A 47 -22.73 -6.45 13.36
C VAL A 47 -23.95 -7.36 13.23
N ILE A 48 -24.97 -6.91 12.50
CA ILE A 48 -26.20 -7.69 12.27
C ILE A 48 -26.35 -7.96 10.79
N ILE A 49 -26.36 -9.23 10.41
CA ILE A 49 -26.61 -9.68 9.04
C ILE A 49 -28.07 -10.14 8.95
N GLY A 50 -28.78 -9.65 7.93
CA GLY A 50 -30.22 -9.83 7.75
C GLY A 50 -31.07 -8.73 8.39
N ALA A 51 -30.46 -7.64 8.86
CA ALA A 51 -31.17 -6.47 9.39
C ALA A 51 -30.50 -5.16 8.98
N VAL A 52 -31.28 -4.11 8.72
CA VAL A 52 -30.78 -2.77 8.36
C VAL A 52 -31.49 -1.68 9.15
N ASN A 53 -30.77 -0.62 9.49
CA ASN A 53 -31.36 0.60 10.02
C ASN A 53 -32.24 1.26 8.95
N LYS A 54 -33.37 1.84 9.38
CA LYS A 54 -34.23 2.74 8.61
C LYS A 54 -34.42 4.03 9.41
N ASN A 55 -34.82 5.11 8.74
CA ASN A 55 -35.23 6.34 9.42
C ASN A 55 -36.31 6.01 10.48
N ASN A 56 -35.98 6.18 11.76
CA ASN A 56 -36.81 5.85 12.93
C ASN A 56 -37.13 4.35 13.12
N GLY A 57 -36.23 3.43 12.77
CA GLY A 57 -36.48 2.01 12.99
C GLY A 57 -35.40 1.07 12.45
N TYR A 58 -35.74 -0.21 12.34
CA TYR A 58 -34.97 -1.21 11.61
C TYR A 58 -35.89 -2.09 10.76
N SER A 59 -35.31 -2.77 9.77
CA SER A 59 -35.98 -3.75 8.92
C SER A 59 -35.32 -5.11 9.10
N LEU A 60 -36.11 -6.16 9.32
CA LEU A 60 -35.64 -7.56 9.31
C LEU A 60 -35.88 -8.15 7.93
N ASN A 61 -34.83 -8.18 7.12
CA ASN A 61 -34.91 -8.69 5.75
C ASN A 61 -34.57 -10.19 5.70
N GLY A 62 -33.76 -10.63 6.66
CA GLY A 62 -33.36 -12.01 6.86
C GLY A 62 -32.25 -12.48 5.93
N ILE A 63 -31.71 -13.64 6.25
CA ILE A 63 -30.72 -14.37 5.47
C ILE A 63 -31.44 -15.54 4.83
N ASP A 64 -31.14 -15.84 3.57
CA ASP A 64 -31.67 -17.01 2.88
C ASP A 64 -31.34 -18.30 3.64
N MET A 65 -32.30 -19.21 3.72
CA MET A 65 -32.17 -20.47 4.47
C MET A 65 -31.10 -21.40 3.90
N GLY A 66 -30.83 -21.33 2.59
CA GLY A 66 -29.78 -22.09 1.91
C GLY A 66 -28.37 -21.57 2.19
N ILE A 67 -28.22 -20.41 2.84
CA ILE A 67 -26.92 -19.84 3.17
C ILE A 67 -26.41 -20.36 4.52
N ASP A 68 -25.23 -20.96 4.48
CA ASP A 68 -24.43 -21.33 5.64
C ASP A 68 -23.72 -20.11 6.23
N ILE A 69 -24.50 -19.26 6.89
CA ILE A 69 -23.99 -18.04 7.53
C ILE A 69 -22.98 -18.37 8.64
N GLU A 70 -23.13 -19.51 9.31
CA GLU A 70 -22.22 -19.92 10.38
C GLU A 70 -20.80 -20.12 9.84
N ARG A 71 -20.65 -20.81 8.70
CA ARG A 71 -19.37 -20.95 8.02
C ARG A 71 -18.78 -19.60 7.60
N LEU A 72 -19.60 -18.69 7.07
CA LEU A 72 -19.12 -17.37 6.65
C LEU A 72 -18.61 -16.54 7.83
N VAL A 73 -19.31 -16.58 8.96
CA VAL A 73 -18.88 -15.89 10.19
C VAL A 73 -17.61 -16.53 10.75
N LYS A 74 -17.49 -17.85 10.76
CA LYS A 74 -16.24 -18.54 11.16
C LYS A 74 -15.05 -18.12 10.28
N LEU A 75 -15.25 -18.05 8.95
CA LEU A 75 -14.23 -17.56 8.02
C LEU A 75 -13.88 -16.09 8.25
N ALA A 76 -14.85 -15.26 8.64
CA ALA A 76 -14.63 -13.86 8.95
C ALA A 76 -13.82 -13.69 10.25
N ILE A 77 -14.15 -14.46 11.29
CA ILE A 77 -13.43 -14.47 12.57
C ILE A 77 -11.98 -14.95 12.41
N GLN A 78 -11.68 -15.80 11.43
CA GLN A 78 -10.28 -16.17 11.11
C GLN A 78 -9.46 -15.02 10.51
N GLN A 79 -10.10 -13.96 10.03
CA GLN A 79 -9.46 -12.84 9.33
C GLN A 79 -9.31 -11.58 10.17
N ILE A 80 -9.93 -11.53 11.36
CA ILE A 80 -9.81 -10.38 12.27
C ILE A 80 -8.56 -10.48 13.14
N CYS A 81 -8.14 -9.36 13.71
CA CYS A 81 -7.14 -9.30 14.77
C CYS A 81 -7.43 -10.30 15.92
N PRO A 82 -6.53 -11.27 16.21
CA PRO A 82 -6.79 -12.34 17.20
C PRO A 82 -7.12 -11.88 18.62
N GLN A 83 -6.75 -10.64 18.96
CA GLN A 83 -7.02 -10.02 20.25
C GLN A 83 -8.48 -9.56 20.38
N ILE A 84 -9.21 -9.41 19.26
CA ILE A 84 -10.62 -9.02 19.28
C ILE A 84 -11.45 -10.23 19.68
N GLN A 85 -12.04 -10.17 20.87
CA GLN A 85 -12.97 -11.20 21.34
C GLN A 85 -14.32 -11.05 20.66
N VAL A 86 -14.76 -12.11 19.99
CA VAL A 86 -16.00 -12.15 19.24
C VAL A 86 -16.88 -13.32 19.69
N GLU A 87 -18.16 -13.03 19.87
CA GLU A 87 -19.23 -14.01 20.03
C GLU A 87 -20.27 -13.77 18.93
N TYR A 88 -20.97 -14.82 18.48
CA TYR A 88 -22.07 -14.65 17.54
C TYR A 88 -23.26 -15.53 17.90
N LEU A 89 -24.43 -15.10 17.46
CA LEU A 89 -25.69 -15.78 17.65
C LEU A 89 -26.46 -15.77 16.33
N ILE A 90 -26.98 -16.93 15.93
CA ILE A 90 -27.89 -17.06 14.79
C ILE A 90 -29.29 -17.31 15.36
N GLN A 91 -30.27 -16.51 14.96
CA GLN A 91 -31.62 -16.60 15.48
C GLN A 91 -32.69 -16.37 14.42
N PHE A 92 -33.87 -16.94 14.65
CA PHE A 92 -35.07 -16.69 13.88
C PHE A 92 -35.95 -15.66 14.59
N MET A 93 -36.29 -14.58 13.88
CA MET A 93 -37.18 -13.53 14.36
C MET A 93 -38.16 -13.14 13.27
N GLY A 94 -39.46 -13.15 13.55
CA GLY A 94 -40.49 -12.83 12.56
C GLY A 94 -40.41 -13.70 11.30
N GLY A 95 -40.02 -14.97 11.43
CA GLY A 95 -39.81 -15.89 10.30
C GLY A 95 -38.53 -15.63 9.48
N LYS A 96 -37.68 -14.69 9.91
CA LYS A 96 -36.43 -14.32 9.23
C LYS A 96 -35.23 -14.79 10.04
N LYS A 97 -34.28 -15.48 9.39
CA LYS A 97 -32.99 -15.86 9.96
C LYS A 97 -32.10 -14.62 10.01
N ILE A 98 -31.53 -14.30 11.16
CA ILE A 98 -30.54 -13.23 11.32
C ILE A 98 -29.30 -13.77 12.01
N CYS A 99 -28.17 -13.10 11.81
CA CYS A 99 -26.94 -13.36 12.55
C CYS A 99 -26.49 -12.08 13.24
N ILE A 100 -26.26 -12.15 14.55
CA ILE A 100 -25.75 -11.06 15.37
C ILE A 100 -24.34 -11.45 15.80
N ILE A 101 -23.38 -10.61 15.50
CA ILE A 101 -21.97 -10.78 15.85
C ILE A 101 -21.61 -9.68 16.83
N GLN A 102 -21.24 -10.04 18.05
CA GLN A 102 -20.78 -9.15 19.10
C GLN A 102 -19.25 -9.13 19.12
N ALA A 103 -18.65 -7.95 19.07
CA ALA A 103 -17.23 -7.75 19.25
C ALA A 103 -16.98 -6.89 20.50
N LYS A 104 -16.09 -7.35 21.39
CA LYS A 104 -15.69 -6.55 22.56
C LYS A 104 -14.83 -5.36 22.14
N LYS A 105 -14.81 -4.33 22.99
CA LYS A 105 -13.95 -3.17 22.81
C LYS A 105 -12.50 -3.62 22.60
N TYR A 106 -11.94 -3.20 21.49
CA TYR A 106 -10.53 -3.34 21.21
C TYR A 106 -9.86 -1.99 21.44
N VAL A 107 -9.06 -1.90 22.50
CA VAL A 107 -8.20 -0.74 22.76
C VAL A 107 -6.84 -1.08 22.19
N THR A 108 -6.47 -0.38 21.13
CA THR A 108 -5.12 -0.45 20.58
C THR A 108 -4.24 0.43 21.46
N ASP A 109 -3.25 -0.14 22.15
CA ASP A 109 -2.11 0.67 22.59
C ASP A 109 -1.56 1.31 21.32
N GLU A 110 -1.37 2.63 21.27
CA GLU A 110 -0.90 3.35 20.08
C GLU A 110 0.46 2.82 19.55
N LYS A 111 1.16 1.99 20.34
CA LYS A 111 2.38 1.26 19.96
C LYS A 111 2.14 -0.07 19.23
N GLN A 112 0.92 -0.61 19.21
CA GLN A 112 0.57 -1.91 18.60
C GLN A 112 -0.20 -1.80 17.26
N LEU A 113 -0.35 -0.60 16.69
CA LEU A 113 -0.90 -0.39 15.34
C LEU A 113 0.01 -0.93 14.22
N SER A 114 1.19 -1.45 14.55
CA SER A 114 2.21 -1.88 13.57
C SER A 114 1.98 -3.27 12.97
N ASN A 115 0.98 -4.06 13.41
CA ASN A 115 0.79 -5.43 12.96
C ASN A 115 -0.61 -5.80 12.39
N GLU A 116 -1.51 -4.84 12.15
CA GLU A 116 -2.74 -5.09 11.38
C GLU A 116 -2.53 -4.66 9.92
N ILE A 117 -2.47 -5.62 8.99
CA ILE A 117 -2.39 -5.42 7.54
C ILE A 117 -1.39 -4.32 7.15
N LYS A 118 -0.11 -4.64 6.98
CA LYS A 118 0.81 -3.78 6.21
C LYS A 118 0.21 -3.61 4.82
N VAL A 119 -0.62 -2.58 4.62
CA VAL A 119 -0.78 -1.96 3.33
C VAL A 119 0.59 -1.39 3.07
N VAL A 120 1.29 -1.96 2.12
CA VAL A 120 2.58 -1.45 1.69
C VAL A 120 2.35 -0.01 1.23
N ASN A 121 2.72 0.94 2.08
CA ASN A 121 2.56 2.37 1.83
C ASN A 121 3.90 2.95 1.36
N ARG A 122 3.84 4.11 0.70
CA ARG A 122 5.02 4.78 0.15
C ARG A 122 6.14 4.90 1.16
N GLU A 123 5.84 5.30 2.39
CA GLU A 123 6.83 5.54 3.44
C GLU A 123 7.60 4.27 3.82
N THR A 124 6.90 3.13 3.91
CA THR A 124 7.53 1.83 4.20
C THR A 124 8.45 1.40 3.06
N VAL A 125 7.96 1.49 1.81
CA VAL A 125 8.76 1.13 0.63
C VAL A 125 9.95 2.07 0.47
N PHE A 126 9.74 3.37 0.63
CA PHE A 126 10.79 4.37 0.58
C PHE A 126 11.88 4.06 1.61
N LYS A 127 11.49 3.81 2.87
CA LYS A 127 12.44 3.46 3.94
C LYS A 127 13.24 2.21 3.60
N ASP A 128 12.59 1.15 3.14
CA ASP A 128 13.26 -0.12 2.82
C ASP A 128 14.19 0.02 1.60
N LEU A 129 13.74 0.71 0.55
CA LEU A 129 14.53 1.01 -0.65
C LEU A 129 15.72 1.91 -0.31
N PHE A 130 15.52 2.97 0.46
CA PHE A 130 16.59 3.88 0.86
C PHE A 130 17.63 3.15 1.72
N ASN A 131 17.20 2.26 2.61
CA ASN A 131 18.10 1.38 3.37
C ASN A 131 18.86 0.40 2.47
N ALA A 132 18.23 -0.11 1.40
CA ALA A 132 18.91 -0.92 0.39
C ALA A 132 19.99 -0.09 -0.34
N CYS A 133 19.70 1.15 -0.72
CA CYS A 133 20.69 2.08 -1.30
C CYS A 133 21.86 2.35 -0.34
N ILE A 134 21.60 2.57 0.95
CA ILE A 134 22.66 2.73 1.97
C ILE A 134 23.56 1.48 2.03
N LYS A 135 22.97 0.28 2.02
CA LYS A 135 23.73 -0.98 2.04
C LYS A 135 24.54 -1.15 0.76
N LEU A 136 23.98 -0.79 -0.40
CA LEU A 136 24.68 -0.84 -1.68
C LEU A 136 25.88 0.10 -1.67
N GLN A 137 25.69 1.36 -1.25
CA GLN A 137 26.76 2.37 -1.18
C GLN A 137 27.95 1.91 -0.35
N LYS A 138 27.66 1.30 0.81
CA LYS A 138 28.68 0.86 1.76
C LYS A 138 29.48 -0.34 1.28
N ASN A 139 28.98 -1.08 0.29
CA ASN A 139 29.61 -2.29 -0.18
C ASN A 139 30.49 -2.00 -1.41
N SER A 140 31.82 -2.04 -1.20
CA SER A 140 32.84 -1.75 -2.21
C SER A 140 32.75 -2.64 -3.45
N THR A 141 32.15 -3.83 -3.34
CA THR A 141 31.94 -4.73 -4.49
C THR A 141 31.07 -4.10 -5.57
N PHE A 142 30.17 -3.16 -5.21
CA PHE A 142 29.27 -2.49 -6.15
C PHE A 142 29.83 -1.20 -6.77
N ILE A 143 31.11 -0.87 -6.56
CA ILE A 143 31.71 0.36 -7.11
C ILE A 143 31.85 0.28 -8.64
N ASN A 144 32.38 -0.83 -9.17
CA ASN A 144 32.72 -0.98 -10.59
C ASN A 144 31.96 -2.15 -11.25
N VAL A 145 30.66 -2.26 -10.96
CA VAL A 145 29.77 -3.27 -11.56
C VAL A 145 28.76 -2.64 -12.51
N LEU A 146 28.10 -3.51 -13.27
CA LEU A 146 27.00 -3.14 -14.17
C LEU A 146 25.76 -2.68 -13.37
N GLU A 147 24.90 -1.91 -14.01
CA GLU A 147 23.60 -1.48 -13.47
C GLU A 147 22.78 -2.67 -12.97
N ASP A 148 22.66 -3.69 -13.80
CA ASP A 148 21.87 -4.89 -13.52
C ASP A 148 22.30 -5.56 -12.22
N GLN A 149 23.60 -5.59 -11.92
CA GLN A 149 24.11 -6.16 -10.67
C GLN A 149 23.72 -5.33 -9.44
N ARG A 150 23.62 -4.00 -9.59
CA ARG A 150 23.11 -3.12 -8.53
C ARG A 150 21.61 -3.31 -8.36
N ASN A 151 20.87 -3.39 -9.46
CA ASN A 151 19.43 -3.62 -9.47
C ASN A 151 19.08 -4.98 -8.86
N ASP A 152 19.85 -6.02 -9.19
CA ASP A 152 19.78 -7.35 -8.59
C ASP A 152 19.92 -7.30 -7.07
N PHE A 153 20.93 -6.57 -6.57
CA PHE A 153 21.15 -6.43 -5.14
C PHE A 153 20.00 -5.70 -4.42
N ILE A 154 19.50 -4.59 -5.00
CA ILE A 154 18.36 -3.86 -4.45
C ILE A 154 17.12 -4.77 -4.42
N ARG A 155 16.86 -5.49 -5.51
CA ARG A 155 15.77 -6.46 -5.62
C ARG A 155 15.85 -7.51 -4.51
N ASP A 156 17.00 -8.16 -4.36
CA ASP A 156 17.18 -9.25 -3.39
C ASP A 156 17.00 -8.77 -1.94
N ILE A 157 17.40 -7.53 -1.63
CA ILE A 157 17.15 -6.91 -0.32
C ILE A 157 15.64 -6.70 -0.10
N LEU A 158 14.94 -6.16 -1.09
CA LEU A 158 13.50 -5.92 -0.99
C LEU A 158 12.73 -7.24 -0.89
N GLU A 159 13.11 -8.26 -1.65
CA GLU A 159 12.50 -9.60 -1.54
C GLU A 159 12.73 -10.20 -0.13
N THR A 160 13.94 -10.05 0.42
CA THR A 160 14.24 -10.44 1.82
C THR A 160 13.39 -9.64 2.82
N GLY A 161 13.02 -8.41 2.49
CA GLY A 161 12.09 -7.56 3.25
C GLY A 161 10.62 -8.00 3.18
N GLY A 162 10.29 -9.01 2.37
CA GLY A 162 8.95 -9.59 2.24
C GLY A 162 8.12 -9.01 1.08
N TYR A 163 8.71 -8.18 0.21
CA TYR A 163 8.04 -7.70 -1.00
C TYR A 163 7.93 -8.82 -2.04
N GLN A 164 6.78 -8.93 -2.69
CA GLN A 164 6.64 -9.80 -3.85
C GLN A 164 7.21 -9.07 -5.06
N ILE A 165 8.32 -9.57 -5.61
CA ILE A 165 8.90 -8.98 -6.81
C ILE A 165 8.66 -9.93 -7.97
N LYS A 166 7.97 -9.44 -9.00
CA LYS A 166 7.85 -10.19 -10.24
C LYS A 166 8.83 -9.62 -11.24
N ASP A 167 9.76 -10.47 -11.64
CA ASP A 167 10.66 -10.21 -12.74
C ASP A 167 9.85 -10.33 -14.05
N GLN A 168 9.31 -9.21 -14.54
CA GLN A 168 8.49 -9.21 -15.76
C GLN A 168 9.34 -9.54 -17.01
N THR A 169 10.67 -9.44 -16.89
CA THR A 169 11.65 -9.73 -17.96
C THR A 169 11.64 -11.20 -18.42
N ARG A 170 11.39 -12.16 -17.51
CA ARG A 170 11.57 -13.60 -17.83
C ARG A 170 10.32 -14.35 -18.30
N GLN A 171 9.14 -13.75 -18.19
CA GLN A 171 7.89 -14.37 -18.66
C GLN A 171 7.32 -13.70 -19.92
N GLY A 172 7.90 -12.59 -20.37
CA GLY A 172 7.39 -11.77 -21.45
C GLY A 172 8.29 -11.68 -22.69
N LYS A 173 8.72 -12.82 -23.26
CA LYS A 173 9.10 -12.80 -24.69
C LYS A 173 7.84 -12.44 -25.48
N SER A 174 7.72 -11.19 -25.95
CA SER A 174 6.66 -10.84 -26.89
C SER A 174 6.85 -11.67 -28.16
N ALA A 175 5.75 -12.16 -28.74
CA ALA A 175 5.74 -12.92 -29.98
C ALA A 175 6.25 -12.12 -31.21
N SER A 176 6.67 -10.87 -31.02
CA SER A 176 7.01 -9.93 -32.10
C SER A 176 8.50 -9.55 -32.19
N GLY A 177 9.36 -10.04 -31.29
CA GLY A 177 10.82 -9.84 -31.40
C GLY A 177 11.32 -8.39 -31.31
N ILE A 178 10.45 -7.42 -31.06
CA ILE A 178 10.81 -6.04 -30.76
C ILE A 178 11.00 -5.95 -29.24
N LEU A 179 12.22 -5.61 -28.82
CA LEU A 179 12.60 -5.36 -27.43
C LEU A 179 11.72 -4.23 -26.86
N SER A 180 10.58 -4.58 -26.30
CA SER A 180 9.85 -3.73 -25.38
C SER A 180 10.71 -3.68 -24.13
N GLY A 181 11.33 -2.53 -23.83
CA GLY A 181 12.33 -2.42 -22.77
C GLY A 181 11.88 -3.03 -21.44
N GLU A 182 12.84 -3.44 -20.63
CA GLU A 182 12.61 -4.08 -19.34
C GLU A 182 12.38 -3.02 -18.25
N VAL A 183 11.47 -3.30 -17.32
CA VAL A 183 11.33 -2.56 -16.06
C VAL A 183 12.35 -3.13 -15.08
N ASP A 184 13.14 -2.28 -14.42
CA ASP A 184 14.17 -2.76 -13.51
C ASP A 184 13.59 -3.56 -12.32
N ILE A 185 12.61 -3.00 -11.60
CA ILE A 185 11.94 -3.68 -10.49
C ILE A 185 10.46 -3.31 -10.42
N LEU A 186 9.57 -4.32 -10.43
CA LEU A 186 8.13 -4.17 -10.24
C LEU A 186 7.68 -4.78 -8.90
N LEU A 187 7.34 -3.91 -7.96
CA LEU A 187 6.89 -4.32 -6.63
C LEU A 187 5.41 -4.69 -6.64
N HIS A 188 5.10 -5.81 -5.98
CA HIS A 188 3.75 -6.27 -5.73
C HIS A 188 3.47 -6.36 -4.23
N ASP A 189 2.23 -6.04 -3.87
CA ASP A 189 1.65 -6.38 -2.57
C ASP A 189 0.42 -7.26 -2.81
N LYS A 190 0.43 -8.47 -2.23
CA LYS A 190 -0.65 -9.47 -2.34
C LYS A 190 -1.11 -9.70 -3.79
N GLY A 191 -0.16 -9.85 -4.69
CA GLY A 191 -0.40 -10.11 -6.11
C GLY A 191 -0.83 -8.90 -6.94
N ARG A 192 -0.89 -7.69 -6.38
CA ARG A 192 -1.18 -6.45 -7.11
C ARG A 192 0.09 -5.64 -7.31
N PRO A 193 0.38 -5.13 -8.52
CA PRO A 193 1.47 -4.17 -8.71
C PRO A 193 1.16 -2.89 -7.92
N ILE A 194 2.15 -2.39 -7.20
CA ILE A 194 2.00 -1.20 -6.34
C ILE A 194 2.99 -0.08 -6.64
N SER A 195 4.16 -0.40 -7.20
CA SER A 195 5.20 0.57 -7.49
C SER A 195 6.17 0.01 -8.53
N ILE A 196 6.67 0.91 -9.37
CA ILE A 196 7.83 0.69 -10.24
C ILE A 196 9.04 1.33 -9.59
N ILE A 197 10.20 0.67 -9.68
CA ILE A 197 11.50 1.28 -9.41
C ILE A 197 12.28 1.15 -10.72
N GLU A 198 12.56 2.29 -11.33
CA GLU A 198 13.51 2.42 -12.44
C GLU A 198 14.86 2.85 -11.87
N ALA A 199 15.95 2.38 -12.44
CA ALA A 199 17.30 2.73 -12.04
C ALA A 199 18.15 3.16 -13.25
N LEU A 200 19.20 3.92 -12.97
CA LEU A 200 20.15 4.35 -14.00
C LEU A 200 21.51 4.73 -13.42
N ASN A 201 22.57 4.50 -14.18
CA ASN A 201 23.90 5.00 -13.89
C ASN A 201 24.12 6.40 -14.49
N LEU A 202 24.59 7.33 -13.67
CA LEU A 202 24.97 8.67 -14.10
C LEU A 202 26.44 8.92 -13.78
N ASN A 203 27.22 9.36 -14.76
CA ASN A 203 28.58 9.87 -14.56
C ASN A 203 28.66 11.41 -14.69
N GLY A 204 27.51 12.05 -14.55
CA GLY A 204 27.24 13.47 -14.78
C GLY A 204 25.76 13.67 -15.08
N LEU A 205 25.28 14.91 -15.10
CA LEU A 205 23.92 15.20 -15.54
C LEU A 205 23.84 15.10 -17.06
N LYS A 206 23.25 14.00 -17.56
CA LYS A 206 22.92 13.78 -18.96
C LYS A 206 21.41 13.90 -19.10
N GLU A 207 20.94 15.12 -19.34
CA GLU A 207 19.50 15.47 -19.30
C GLU A 207 18.63 14.54 -20.16
N THR A 208 18.95 14.39 -21.45
CA THR A 208 18.18 13.50 -22.35
C THR A 208 18.12 12.05 -21.86
N TYR A 209 19.21 11.55 -21.29
CA TYR A 209 19.24 10.18 -20.77
C TYR A 209 18.40 10.06 -19.48
N LEU A 210 18.47 11.06 -18.59
CA LEU A 210 17.61 11.10 -17.42
C LEU A 210 16.13 11.19 -17.81
N ASP A 211 15.80 12.01 -18.81
CA ASP A 211 14.45 12.19 -19.35
C ASP A 211 13.88 10.87 -19.87
N GLU A 212 14.67 10.12 -20.65
CA GLU A 212 14.29 8.79 -21.15
C GLU A 212 13.90 7.83 -20.02
N HIS A 213 14.64 7.84 -18.92
CA HIS A 213 14.33 6.98 -17.77
C HIS A 213 13.12 7.47 -16.95
N ILE A 214 12.91 8.79 -16.83
CA ILE A 214 11.68 9.33 -16.25
C ILE A 214 10.46 8.92 -17.10
N ASP A 215 10.55 9.05 -18.42
CA ASP A 215 9.50 8.65 -19.36
C ASP A 215 9.19 7.15 -19.29
N LYS A 216 10.22 6.30 -19.14
CA LYS A 216 10.04 4.86 -18.92
C LYS A 216 9.16 4.57 -17.72
N VAL A 217 9.37 5.22 -16.57
CA VAL A 217 8.52 5.02 -15.38
C VAL A 217 7.04 5.20 -15.72
N TYR A 218 6.68 6.28 -16.41
CA TYR A 218 5.29 6.55 -16.79
C TYR A 218 4.77 5.64 -17.90
N LYS A 219 5.63 5.20 -18.82
CA LYS A 219 5.29 4.25 -19.88
C LYS A 219 4.93 2.88 -19.30
N TYR A 220 5.66 2.44 -18.29
CA TYR A 220 5.43 1.14 -17.65
C TYR A 220 4.33 1.19 -16.60
N ASP A 221 4.17 2.29 -15.88
CA ASP A 221 3.07 2.49 -14.94
C ASP A 221 1.77 2.79 -15.68
N THR A 222 1.18 1.75 -16.27
CA THR A 222 -0.11 1.84 -16.99
C THR A 222 -1.31 2.02 -16.06
N LEU A 223 -1.17 1.66 -14.77
CA LEU A 223 -2.26 1.66 -13.80
C LEU A 223 -2.41 2.99 -13.03
N GLY A 224 -1.36 3.82 -13.00
CA GLY A 224 -1.35 5.00 -12.14
C GLY A 224 -1.12 4.62 -10.69
N ASN A 225 -0.01 3.91 -10.44
CA ASN A 225 0.45 3.60 -9.09
C ASN A 225 0.51 4.89 -8.25
N ALA A 226 0.17 4.76 -6.97
CA ALA A 226 0.17 5.92 -6.06
C ALA A 226 1.57 6.54 -5.90
N PHE A 227 2.61 5.73 -6.06
CA PHE A 227 4.00 6.14 -5.99
C PHE A 227 4.89 5.23 -6.85
N ASN A 228 5.96 5.79 -7.40
CA ASN A 228 7.04 5.07 -8.10
C ASN A 228 8.39 5.70 -7.71
N PHE A 229 9.49 5.04 -8.05
CA PHE A 229 10.85 5.47 -7.71
C PHE A 229 11.75 5.52 -8.94
N LEU A 230 12.68 6.46 -8.93
CA LEU A 230 13.82 6.56 -9.84
C LEU A 230 15.11 6.57 -9.01
N VAL A 231 15.97 5.55 -9.18
CA VAL A 231 17.22 5.40 -8.43
C VAL A 231 18.41 5.67 -9.33
N SER A 232 19.10 6.78 -9.10
CA SER A 232 20.31 7.16 -9.84
C SER A 232 21.58 6.74 -9.09
N TYR A 233 22.38 5.86 -9.69
CA TYR A 233 23.73 5.52 -9.24
C TYR A 233 24.74 6.50 -9.83
N VAL A 234 25.23 7.44 -9.02
CA VAL A 234 25.94 8.63 -9.49
C VAL A 234 27.44 8.52 -9.23
N LYS A 235 28.25 8.38 -10.28
CA LYS A 235 29.71 8.38 -10.22
C LYS A 235 30.26 9.72 -10.71
N VAL A 236 30.40 10.68 -9.78
CA VAL A 236 30.88 12.04 -10.05
C VAL A 236 31.84 12.52 -8.97
N LYS A 237 32.76 13.42 -9.32
CA LYS A 237 33.71 14.02 -8.37
C LYS A 237 33.03 14.96 -7.38
N ASP A 238 32.12 15.81 -7.88
CA ASP A 238 31.40 16.81 -7.09
C ASP A 238 29.90 16.48 -7.07
N PHE A 239 29.49 15.73 -6.05
CA PHE A 239 28.11 15.29 -5.90
C PHE A 239 27.16 16.43 -5.52
N GLY A 240 27.65 17.44 -4.77
CA GLY A 240 26.85 18.60 -4.38
C GLY A 240 26.43 19.42 -5.61
N ARG A 241 27.39 19.74 -6.48
CA ARG A 241 27.12 20.44 -7.74
C ARG A 241 26.27 19.62 -8.71
N PHE A 242 26.47 18.30 -8.75
CA PHE A 242 25.58 17.41 -9.50
C PHE A 242 24.14 17.50 -8.98
N TRP A 243 23.94 17.43 -7.66
CA TRP A 243 22.63 17.48 -7.03
C TRP A 243 21.87 18.78 -7.32
N GLU A 244 22.54 19.93 -7.23
CA GLU A 244 21.93 21.22 -7.55
C GLU A 244 21.40 21.26 -8.98
N LYS A 245 22.21 20.80 -9.95
CA LYS A 245 21.79 20.72 -11.35
C LYS A 245 20.68 19.70 -11.56
N TYR A 246 20.75 18.56 -10.90
CA TYR A 246 19.73 17.52 -10.97
C TYR A 246 18.37 18.06 -10.49
N VAL A 247 18.32 18.69 -9.32
CA VAL A 247 17.08 19.30 -8.78
C VAL A 247 16.54 20.39 -9.70
N ALA A 248 17.41 21.25 -10.24
CA ALA A 248 17.01 22.25 -11.21
C ALA A 248 16.39 21.63 -12.47
N HIS A 249 16.97 20.54 -12.97
CA HIS A 249 16.44 19.81 -14.12
C HIS A 249 15.07 19.20 -13.82
N ILE A 250 14.93 18.46 -12.71
CA ILE A 250 13.67 17.85 -12.26
C ILE A 250 12.53 18.87 -12.12
N ARG A 251 12.82 20.08 -11.63
CA ARG A 251 11.81 21.15 -11.51
C ARG A 251 11.33 21.70 -12.86
N ASN A 252 12.16 21.64 -13.89
CA ASN A 252 11.88 22.22 -15.22
C ASN A 252 11.50 21.17 -16.27
N TYR A 253 11.66 19.88 -15.96
CA TYR A 253 11.30 18.78 -16.83
C TYR A 253 9.79 18.79 -17.15
N LYS A 254 9.45 18.48 -18.39
CA LYS A 254 8.06 18.42 -18.86
C LYS A 254 7.50 17.01 -18.68
N TYR A 255 6.90 16.79 -17.52
CA TYR A 255 6.27 15.52 -17.19
C TYR A 255 5.04 15.21 -18.08
N PRO A 256 4.74 13.92 -18.33
CA PRO A 256 3.51 13.52 -19.03
C PRO A 256 2.22 13.89 -18.30
N TYR A 257 2.30 14.12 -16.99
CA TYR A 257 1.19 14.52 -16.13
C TYR A 257 1.50 15.86 -15.45
N GLU A 258 0.45 16.59 -15.05
CA GLU A 258 0.59 17.91 -14.43
C GLU A 258 1.40 17.82 -13.13
N LEU A 259 2.55 18.50 -13.08
CA LEU A 259 3.35 18.66 -11.87
C LEU A 259 2.64 19.63 -10.91
N VAL A 260 2.18 19.12 -9.77
CA VAL A 260 1.49 19.89 -8.72
C VAL A 260 2.49 20.55 -7.78
N CYS A 261 3.48 19.80 -7.31
CA CYS A 261 4.54 20.33 -6.48
C CYS A 261 5.79 19.45 -6.52
N VAL A 262 6.91 20.05 -6.14
CA VAL A 262 8.17 19.36 -5.87
C VAL A 262 8.44 19.48 -4.38
N ASP A 263 8.60 18.35 -3.70
CA ASP A 263 8.87 18.26 -2.28
C ASP A 263 10.33 17.87 -2.07
N ASP A 264 11.11 18.82 -1.55
CA ASP A 264 12.50 18.67 -1.16
C ASP A 264 12.67 18.70 0.38
N ASN A 265 11.59 18.47 1.14
CA ASN A 265 11.66 18.37 2.59
C ASN A 265 12.36 17.06 3.00
N ILE A 266 13.66 17.18 3.29
CA ILE A 266 14.47 16.08 3.81
C ILE A 266 14.11 15.82 5.27
N THR A 267 13.67 14.60 5.58
CA THR A 267 13.51 14.15 6.97
C THR A 267 14.88 13.95 7.62
N LYS A 268 15.01 14.30 8.91
CA LYS A 268 16.27 14.18 9.66
C LYS A 268 16.86 12.76 9.67
N GLU A 269 16.03 11.72 9.54
CA GLU A 269 16.48 10.32 9.50
C GLU A 269 17.27 10.00 8.21
N TYR A 270 17.00 10.72 7.12
CA TYR A 270 17.56 10.46 5.79
C TYR A 270 18.36 11.65 5.23
N ASP A 271 18.89 12.51 6.11
CA ASP A 271 19.71 13.68 5.75
C ASP A 271 21.19 13.30 5.58
N TYR A 272 21.49 12.57 4.49
CA TYR A 272 22.85 12.16 4.15
C TYR A 272 23.47 13.08 3.07
N ALA A 273 24.77 13.36 3.20
CA ALA A 273 25.47 14.23 2.26
C ALA A 273 25.62 13.60 0.85
N ASP A 274 25.85 12.28 0.79
CA ASP A 274 26.20 11.50 -0.41
C ASP A 274 25.08 10.55 -0.87
N ILE A 275 23.91 10.58 -0.23
CA ILE A 275 22.66 9.99 -0.72
C ILE A 275 21.56 11.02 -0.49
N ARG A 276 20.94 11.50 -1.56
CA ARG A 276 19.92 12.57 -1.50
C ARG A 276 18.66 12.14 -2.24
N TYR A 277 17.53 12.74 -1.89
CA TYR A 277 16.28 12.47 -2.56
C TYR A 277 15.42 13.72 -2.71
N ILE A 278 14.51 13.67 -3.69
CA ILE A 278 13.50 14.69 -3.96
C ILE A 278 12.26 14.00 -4.51
N SER A 279 11.08 14.52 -4.19
CA SER A 279 9.81 13.94 -4.64
C SER A 279 9.09 14.90 -5.57
N THR A 280 8.50 14.37 -6.63
CA THR A 280 7.61 15.14 -7.51
C THR A 280 6.19 14.60 -7.39
N ILE A 281 5.22 15.49 -7.20
CA ILE A 281 3.81 15.16 -7.02
C ILE A 281 3.05 15.59 -8.25
N HIS A 282 2.30 14.67 -8.83
CA HIS A 282 1.61 14.84 -10.11
C HIS A 282 0.12 14.62 -9.97
N ASN A 283 -0.68 15.34 -10.75
CA ASN A 283 -2.10 15.09 -10.92
C ASN A 283 -2.31 14.19 -12.14
N ARG A 284 -2.61 12.92 -11.88
CA ARG A 284 -2.92 11.91 -12.89
C ARG A 284 -4.39 11.54 -12.81
N ASN A 285 -5.19 12.05 -13.76
CA ASN A 285 -6.64 11.81 -13.84
C ASN A 285 -7.40 12.16 -12.55
N GLY A 286 -7.05 13.28 -11.90
CA GLY A 286 -7.69 13.72 -10.65
C GLY A 286 -7.18 13.02 -9.39
N LYS A 287 -6.16 12.16 -9.50
CA LYS A 287 -5.48 11.53 -8.35
C LYS A 287 -4.05 12.04 -8.24
N ARG A 288 -3.58 12.22 -7.00
CA ARG A 288 -2.18 12.54 -6.73
C ARG A 288 -1.33 11.27 -6.82
N THR A 289 -0.26 11.33 -7.61
CA THR A 289 0.75 10.27 -7.72
C THR A 289 2.14 10.86 -7.48
N ILE A 290 3.05 10.10 -6.90
CA ILE A 290 4.38 10.59 -6.50
C ILE A 290 5.47 9.86 -7.29
N LEU A 291 6.47 10.58 -7.77
CA LEU A 291 7.74 10.01 -8.24
C LEU A 291 8.87 10.46 -7.32
N ASP A 292 9.46 9.49 -6.64
CA ASP A 292 10.60 9.69 -5.74
C ASP A 292 11.91 9.50 -6.49
N HIS A 293 12.74 10.53 -6.52
CA HIS A 293 14.07 10.47 -7.09
C HIS A 293 15.08 10.27 -5.96
N ILE A 294 15.86 9.19 -6.00
CA ILE A 294 16.94 8.90 -5.06
C ILE A 294 18.26 8.93 -5.83
N CYS A 295 19.17 9.83 -5.47
CA CYS A 295 20.52 9.88 -6.00
C CYS A 295 21.51 9.34 -4.98
N LEU A 296 22.17 8.24 -5.35
CA LEU A 296 23.19 7.56 -4.58
C LEU A 296 24.56 7.84 -5.19
N LYS A 297 25.48 8.49 -4.47
CA LYS A 297 26.87 8.63 -4.92
C LYS A 297 27.60 7.29 -4.84
N ILE A 298 28.19 6.84 -5.94
CA ILE A 298 29.11 5.71 -5.99
C ILE A 298 30.52 6.25 -5.80
N ILE A 299 31.14 5.89 -4.69
CA ILE A 299 32.47 6.37 -4.29
C ILE A 299 33.53 5.66 -5.15
N GLU A 300 34.47 6.43 -5.68
CA GLU A 300 35.66 5.93 -6.38
C GLU A 300 36.72 5.39 -5.42
#